data_AF-A0A7X5WVF4-F1
#
_entry.id   AF-A0A7X5WVF4-F1
#
_cell.length_a   1.000
_cell.length_b   1.000
_cell.length_c   1.000
_cell.angle_alpha   90.00
_cell.angle_beta   90.00
_cell.angle_gamma   90.00
#
_symmetry.space_group_name_H-M   'P 1'
#
loop_
_entity.id
_entity.type
_entity.pdbx_description
1 polymer ?
#
loop_
_entity_poly.entity_id
_entity_poly.type
_entity_poly.pdbx_seq_one_letter_code
_entity_poly.pdbx_strand_id
1 'polypeptide(L)' 'PFAVVIPPPNVTGSLHMGHALNHTIHDVIIRRKRMQGYAALWLPGTDHAGIATQNVVERELAAEG' A
#
# COMPACT_ATOMS: atom_id res chain seq x y z
N PRO A 1 11.62 11.12 -17.01
CA PRO A 1 11.07 9.95 -16.27
C PRO A 1 10.41 10.45 -14.97
N PHE A 2 9.35 9.78 -14.50
CA PHE A 2 8.68 10.08 -13.23
C PHE A 2 8.44 8.76 -12.49
N ALA A 3 8.77 8.66 -11.22
CA ALA A 3 8.61 7.42 -10.46
C ALA A 3 8.07 7.72 -9.06
N VAL A 4 7.10 6.91 -8.62
CA VAL A 4 6.54 6.96 -7.26
C VAL A 4 6.38 5.53 -6.75
N VAL A 5 6.77 5.31 -5.51
CA VAL A 5 6.51 4.08 -4.76
C VAL A 5 5.15 4.22 -4.08
N ILE A 6 4.29 3.22 -4.22
CA ILE A 6 3.09 3.10 -3.40
C ILE A 6 3.56 2.80 -1.97
N PRO A 7 3.22 3.62 -0.96
CA PRO A 7 3.50 3.28 0.42
C PRO A 7 2.90 1.90 0.69
N PRO A 8 3.75 0.88 0.94
CA PRO A 8 3.29 -0.49 0.92
C PRO A 8 2.34 -0.72 2.11
N PRO A 9 1.10 -1.17 1.91
CA PRO A 9 0.22 -1.51 3.02
C PRO A 9 0.81 -2.68 3.80
N ASN A 10 0.63 -2.65 5.12
CA ASN A 10 0.98 -3.76 6.00
C ASN A 10 0.16 -5.00 5.65
N VAL A 11 0.77 -6.19 5.68
CA VAL A 11 0.08 -7.47 5.48
C VAL A 11 -0.86 -7.88 6.63
N THR A 12 -1.07 -6.99 7.60
CA THR A 12 -1.73 -7.25 8.88
C THR A 12 -3.26 -7.08 8.86
N GLY A 13 -3.87 -6.81 7.71
CA GLY A 13 -5.32 -6.64 7.63
C GLY A 13 -5.84 -5.98 6.36
N SER A 14 -7.14 -5.71 6.36
CA SER A 14 -7.91 -5.20 5.22
C SER A 14 -7.58 -3.74 4.89
N LEU A 15 -7.61 -3.40 3.60
CA LEU A 15 -7.56 -2.00 3.17
C LEU A 15 -8.79 -1.22 3.69
N HIS A 16 -8.61 0.09 3.89
CA HIS A 16 -9.62 0.98 4.47
C HIS A 16 -9.61 2.34 3.77
N MET A 17 -10.53 3.25 4.11
CA MET A 17 -10.71 4.51 3.38
C MET A 17 -9.45 5.39 3.35
N GLY A 18 -8.62 5.35 4.39
CA GLY A 18 -7.29 5.98 4.38
C GLY A 18 -6.36 5.47 3.25
N HIS A 19 -6.35 4.15 2.99
CA HIS A 19 -5.60 3.56 1.89
C HIS A 19 -6.16 4.00 0.54
N ALA A 20 -7.49 4.06 0.40
CA ALA A 20 -8.15 4.52 -0.81
C ALA A 20 -7.77 5.97 -1.14
N LEU A 21 -7.85 6.88 -0.16
CA LEU A 21 -7.47 8.29 -0.32
C LEU A 21 -6.02 8.43 -0.81
N ASN A 22 -5.09 7.73 -0.15
CA ASN A 22 -3.67 7.77 -0.50
C ASN A 22 -3.41 7.26 -1.93
N HIS A 23 -4.02 6.11 -2.29
CA HIS A 23 -3.92 5.57 -3.64
C HIS A 23 -4.52 6.51 -4.70
N THR A 24 -5.66 7.13 -4.43
CA THR A 24 -6.31 8.04 -5.37
C THR A 24 -5.43 9.26 -5.67
N ILE A 25 -4.79 9.86 -4.66
CA ILE A 25 -3.89 11.00 -4.87
C ILE A 25 -2.71 10.60 -5.76
N HIS A 26 -2.07 9.46 -5.48
CA HIS A 26 -0.94 8.96 -6.27
C HIS A 26 -1.35 8.58 -7.70
N ASP A 27 -2.51 7.94 -7.87
CA ASP A 27 -3.06 7.56 -9.18
C ASP A 27 -3.30 8.79 -10.07
N VAL A 28 -3.90 9.85 -9.52
CA VAL A 28 -4.13 11.12 -10.25
C VAL A 28 -2.81 11.73 -10.72
N ILE A 29 -1.79 11.77 -9.85
CA ILE A 29 -0.48 12.33 -10.19
C ILE A 29 0.22 11.49 -11.27
N ILE A 30 0.22 10.16 -11.13
CA ILE A 30 0.84 9.24 -12.09
C ILE A 30 0.17 9.35 -13.46
N ARG A 31 -1.17 9.35 -13.50
CA ARG A 31 -1.92 9.53 -14.75
C ARG A 31 -1.59 10.86 -15.41
N ARG A 32 -1.59 11.96 -14.64
CA ARG A 32 -1.20 13.28 -15.14
C ARG A 32 0.22 13.28 -15.72
N LYS A 33 1.19 12.70 -15.03
CA LYS A 33 2.58 12.63 -15.50
C LYS A 33 2.72 11.80 -16.77
N ARG A 34 1.99 10.69 -16.87
CA ARG A 34 1.92 9.87 -18.10
C ARG A 34 1.34 10.67 -19.27
N MET A 35 0.26 11.43 -19.06
CA MET A 35 -0.33 12.30 -20.08
C MET A 35 0.59 13.45 -20.50
N GLN A 36 1.48 13.91 -19.62
CA GLN A 36 2.51 14.91 -19.92
C GLN A 36 3.72 14.34 -20.69
N GLY A 37 3.67 13.08 -21.13
CA GLY A 37 4.73 12.43 -21.91
C GLY A 37 5.87 11.85 -21.08
N TYR A 38 5.75 11.81 -19.74
CA TYR A 38 6.78 11.18 -18.90
C TYR A 38 6.64 9.66 -18.94
N ALA A 39 7.77 8.95 -19.05
CA ALA A 39 7.87 7.55 -18.65
C ALA A 39 7.59 7.44 -17.13
N ALA A 40 6.33 7.15 -16.79
CA ALA A 40 5.80 7.15 -15.44
C ALA A 40 5.75 5.73 -14.85
N LEU A 41 6.56 5.47 -13.82
CA LEU A 41 6.59 4.24 -13.04
C LEU A 41 5.80 4.44 -11.73
N TRP A 42 4.86 3.53 -11.49
CA TRP A 42 4.13 3.44 -10.23
C TRP A 42 4.45 2.08 -9.62
N LEU A 43 5.34 2.04 -8.63
CA LEU A 43 5.87 0.79 -8.09
C LEU A 43 5.00 0.30 -6.92
N PRO A 44 4.29 -0.83 -7.04
CA PRO A 44 3.54 -1.44 -5.94
C PRO A 44 4.44 -2.27 -5.02
N GLY A 45 3.94 -2.56 -3.82
CA GLY A 45 4.54 -3.46 -2.84
C GLY A 45 3.67 -3.61 -1.60
N THR A 46 3.98 -4.57 -0.74
CA THR A 46 3.34 -4.79 0.57
C THR A 46 4.41 -4.86 1.65
N ASP A 47 4.10 -4.38 2.84
CA ASP A 47 5.03 -4.38 3.97
C ASP A 47 4.78 -5.60 4.85
N HIS A 48 5.85 -6.33 5.14
CA HIS A 48 5.89 -7.47 6.04
C HIS A 48 5.49 -7.10 7.47
N ALA A 49 5.60 -5.81 7.84
CA ALA A 49 5.00 -5.25 9.04
C ALA A 49 5.31 -6.04 10.33
N GLY A 50 6.57 -6.46 10.49
CA GLY A 50 7.05 -7.47 11.46
C GLY A 50 6.26 -7.61 12.77
N ILE A 51 6.37 -6.64 13.68
CA ILE A 51 5.71 -6.69 15.00
C ILE A 51 4.18 -6.65 14.87
N ALA A 52 3.66 -5.86 13.93
CA ALA A 52 2.21 -5.74 13.74
C ALA A 52 1.61 -7.06 13.22
N THR A 53 2.28 -7.73 12.28
CA THR A 53 1.89 -9.04 11.76
C THR A 53 1.92 -10.09 12.86
N GLN A 54 3.00 -10.11 13.64
CA GLN A 54 3.13 -11.07 14.72
C GLN A 54 2.03 -10.91 15.76
N ASN A 55 1.71 -9.68 16.17
CA ASN A 55 0.63 -9.42 17.13
C ASN A 55 -0.75 -9.84 16.62
N VAL A 56 -1.03 -9.71 15.33
CA VAL A 56 -2.31 -10.15 14.73
C VAL A 56 -2.37 -11.67 14.71
N VAL A 57 -1.32 -12.34 14.24
CA VAL A 57 -1.26 -13.81 14.18
C VAL A 57 -1.35 -14.44 15.58
N GLU A 58 -0.64 -13.88 16.58
CA GLU A 58 -0.72 -14.37 17.97
C GLU A 58 -2.12 -14.24 18.56
N ARG A 59 -2.85 -13.16 18.24
CA ARG A 59 -4.25 -12.99 18.68
C ARG A 59 -5.20 -13.98 18.00
N GLU A 60 -5.03 -14.24 16.71
CA GLU A 60 -5.84 -15.21 15.97
C GLU A 60 -5.64 -16.62 16.53
N LEU A 61 -4.38 -17.03 16.74
CA LEU A 61 -4.05 -18.33 17.33
C LEU A 61 -4.61 -18.50 18.75
N ALA A 62 -4.62 -17.44 19.56
CA ALA A 62 -5.18 -17.49 20.91
C ALA A 62 -6.71 -17.59 20.93
N ALA A 63 -7.41 -17.19 19.85
CA ALA A 63 -8.85 -17.31 19.72
C ALA A 63 -9.31 -18.68 19.21
N GLU A 64 -8.41 -19.47 18.63
CA GLU A 64 -8.68 -20.82 18.10
C GLU A 64 -8.50 -21.95 19.15
N GLY A 65 -8.03 -21.64 20.37
CA GLY A 65 -7.83 -22.58 21.49
C GLY A 65 -8.61 -22.22 22.74
#